data_AF-A0A1H6C7E9-F1
#
_entry.id   AF-A0A1H6C7E9-F1
#
_cell.length_a   1.000
_cell.length_b   1.000
_cell.length_c   1.000
_cell.angle_alpha   90.00
_cell.angle_beta   90.00
_cell.angle_gamma   90.00
#
_symmetry.space_group_name_H-M   'P 1'
#
loop_
_entity.id
_entity.type
_entity.pdbx_description
1 polymer ?
#
loop_
_entity_poly.entity_id
_entity_poly.type
_entity_poly.pdbx_seq_one_letter_code
_entity_poly.pdbx_strand_id
1 'polypeptide(L)' 'MTDDSPLGDVKSNLVRFVVVVLAVDVLGLGLWSLLPPATTVRTAILFGTLLVAPLLGFLVVYAPAVAEST' A
#
# COMPACT_ATOMS: atom_id res chain seq x y z
N MET A 1 -4.02 26.20 -15.17
CA MET A 1 -3.58 26.75 -13.87
C MET A 1 -3.69 25.59 -12.91
N THR A 2 -2.64 24.79 -12.80
CA THR A 2 -2.57 23.72 -11.80
C THR A 2 -2.45 24.41 -10.45
N ASP A 3 -3.34 24.07 -9.52
CA ASP A 3 -3.21 24.50 -8.14
C ASP A 3 -1.98 23.80 -7.55
N ASP A 4 -0.80 24.39 -7.74
CA ASP A 4 0.48 23.97 -7.17
C ASP A 4 0.51 24.32 -5.67
N SER A 5 -0.53 23.92 -4.94
CA SER A 5 -0.64 24.10 -3.50
C SER A 5 0.01 22.88 -2.83
N PRO A 6 0.86 23.06 -1.80
CA PRO A 6 1.48 21.96 -1.04
C PRO A 6 0.45 20.94 -0.52
N LEU A 7 -0.77 21.40 -0.23
CA LEU A 7 -1.89 20.56 0.18
C LEU A 7 -2.41 19.64 -0.94
N GLY A 8 -2.36 20.09 -2.20
CA GLY A 8 -2.71 19.31 -3.38
C GLY A 8 -1.77 18.12 -3.56
N ASP A 9 -0.47 18.35 -3.39
CA ASP A 9 0.56 17.31 -3.47
C ASP A 9 0.44 16.28 -2.33
N VAL A 10 0.20 16.74 -1.10
CA VAL A 10 -0.04 15.85 0.05
C VAL A 10 -1.28 14.99 -0.17
N LYS A 11 -2.39 15.59 -0.63
CA LYS A 11 -3.62 14.84 -0.93
C LYS A 11 -3.38 13.82 -2.04
N SER A 12 -2.68 14.21 -3.11
CA SER A 12 -2.34 13.32 -4.22
C SER A 12 -1.51 12.11 -3.76
N ASN A 13 -0.47 12.35 -2.97
CA ASN A 13 0.38 11.30 -2.41
C ASN A 13 -0.38 10.39 -1.45
N LEU A 14 -1.24 10.95 -0.59
CA LEU A 14 -2.10 10.15 0.29
C LEU A 14 -3.05 9.26 -0.51
N VAL A 15 -3.69 9.78 -1.55
CA VAL A 15 -4.59 8.98 -2.41
C VAL A 15 -3.82 7.86 -3.09
N ARG A 16 -2.64 8.14 -3.65
CA ARG A 16 -1.76 7.12 -4.25
C ARG A 16 -1.37 6.06 -3.22
N PHE A 17 -1.00 6.46 -2.00
CA PHE A 17 -0.65 5.56 -0.92
C PHE A 17 -1.80 4.62 -0.57
N VAL A 18 -3.01 5.18 -0.36
CA VAL A 18 -4.21 4.39 -0.04
C VAL A 18 -4.53 3.41 -1.16
N VAL A 19 -4.42 3.83 -2.43
CA VAL A 19 -4.66 2.94 -3.58
C VAL A 19 -3.67 1.77 -3.60
N VAL A 20 -2.38 2.01 -3.32
CA VAL A 20 -1.38 0.93 -3.25
C VAL A 20 -1.68 -0.04 -2.11
N VAL A 21 -1.99 0.47 -0.92
CA VAL A 21 -2.34 -0.35 0.25
C VAL A 21 -3.54 -1.24 -0.07
N LEU A 22 -4.63 -0.66 -0.59
CA LEU A 22 -5.84 -1.39 -0.94
C LEU A 22 -5.59 -2.44 -2.02
N ALA A 23 -4.76 -2.13 -3.02
CA ALA A 23 -4.41 -3.10 -4.07
C ALA A 23 -3.68 -4.31 -3.48
N VAL A 24 -2.71 -4.08 -2.57
CA VAL A 24 -1.98 -5.17 -1.89
C VAL A 24 -2.91 -5.97 -0.99
N ASP A 25 -3.82 -5.32 -0.26
CA ASP A 25 -4.81 -5.99 0.59
C ASP A 25 -5.76 -6.87 -0.21
N VAL A 26 -6.25 -6.40 -1.36
CA VAL A 26 -7.11 -7.20 -2.25
C VAL A 26 -6.37 -8.44 -2.74
N LEU A 27 -5.10 -8.31 -3.13
CA LEU A 27 -4.28 -9.45 -3.54
C LEU A 27 -4.04 -10.42 -2.38
N GLY A 28 -3.74 -9.89 -1.19
CA GLY A 28 -3.54 -10.65 0.04
C GLY A 28 -4.77 -11.46 0.46
N LEU A 29 -5.94 -10.81 0.49
CA LEU A 29 -7.23 -11.43 0.78
C LEU A 29 -7.63 -12.43 -0.31
N GLY A 30 -7.32 -12.12 -1.58
CA GLY A 30 -7.47 -13.05 -2.70
C GLY A 30 -6.70 -14.34 -2.45
N LEU A 31 -5.39 -14.25 -2.17
CA LEU A 31 -4.55 -15.42 -1.87
C LEU A 31 -5.05 -16.16 -0.62
N TRP A 32 -5.40 -15.43 0.44
CA TRP A 32 -5.95 -15.99 1.68
C TRP A 32 -7.26 -16.77 1.44
N SER A 33 -8.11 -16.31 0.51
CA SER A 33 -9.39 -16.94 0.19
C SER A 33 -9.24 -18.28 -0.52
N LEU A 34 -8.13 -18.49 -1.24
CA LEU A 34 -7.85 -19.72 -1.98
C LEU A 34 -7.32 -20.85 -1.10
N LEU A 35 -6.95 -20.56 0.15
CA LEU A 35 -6.35 -21.53 1.06
C LEU A 35 -7.38 -22.22 1.97
N PRO A 36 -7.15 -23.49 2.34
CA PRO A 36 -8.02 -24.21 3.28
C PRO A 36 -8.13 -23.49 4.64
N PRO A 37 -9.33 -23.46 5.24
CA PRO A 37 -9.53 -22.88 6.56
C PRO A 37 -8.68 -23.57 7.64
N ALA A 38 -8.36 -22.83 8.71
CA ALA A 38 -7.57 -23.28 9.86
C ALA A 38 -6.10 -23.65 9.58
N THR A 39 -5.52 -23.19 8.46
CA THR A 39 -4.09 -23.32 8.19
C THR A 39 -3.30 -22.15 8.78
N THR A 40 -2.13 -22.43 9.37
CA THR A 40 -1.18 -21.39 9.83
C THR A 40 -0.79 -20.42 8.70
N VAL A 41 -0.79 -20.92 7.45
CA VAL A 41 -0.49 -20.12 6.25
C VAL A 41 -1.50 -18.99 6.04
N ARG A 42 -2.80 -19.22 6.29
CA ARG A 42 -3.81 -18.15 6.19
C ARG A 42 -3.53 -17.02 7.18
N THR A 43 -3.19 -17.36 8.41
CA THR A 43 -2.84 -16.37 9.44
C THR A 43 -1.58 -15.61 9.04
N ALA A 44 -0.55 -16.29 8.54
CA ALA A 44 0.68 -15.67 8.07
C ALA A 44 0.42 -14.69 6.91
N ILE A 45 -0.48 -15.02 5.98
CA ILE A 45 -0.85 -14.11 4.88
C ILE A 45 -1.53 -12.87 5.42
N LEU A 46 -2.52 -12.98 6.30
CA LEU A 46 -3.23 -11.81 6.85
C LEU A 46 -2.29 -10.89 7.62
N PHE A 47 -1.45 -11.43 8.50
CA PHE A 47 -0.46 -10.62 9.23
C PHE A 47 0.62 -10.06 8.32
N GLY A 48 1.09 -10.86 7.36
CA GLY A 48 2.06 -10.45 6.37
C GLY A 48 1.55 -9.28 5.53
N THR A 49 0.30 -9.35 5.05
CA THR A 49 -0.30 -8.29 4.22
C THR A 49 -0.53 -7.02 5.01
N LEU A 50 -0.97 -7.12 6.27
CA LEU A 50 -1.10 -5.95 7.16
C LEU A 50 0.21 -5.17 7.33
N LEU A 51 1.35 -5.86 7.33
CA LEU A 51 2.67 -5.23 7.42
C LEU A 51 3.18 -4.77 6.05
N VAL A 52 3.08 -5.62 5.03
CA VAL A 52 3.67 -5.39 3.70
C VAL A 52 2.93 -4.29 2.94
N ALA A 53 1.60 -4.20 3.05
CA ALA A 53 0.80 -3.19 2.36
C ALA A 53 1.24 -1.74 2.66
N PRO A 54 1.33 -1.29 3.93
CA PRO A 54 1.80 0.06 4.23
C PRO A 54 3.28 0.27 3.89
N LEU A 55 4.13 -0.75 4.01
CA LEU A 55 5.55 -0.65 3.62
C LEU A 55 5.72 -0.44 2.12
N LEU A 56 4.99 -1.19 1.30
CA LEU A 56 4.99 -1.02 -0.16
C LEU A 56 4.35 0.31 -0.56
N GLY A 57 3.24 0.70 0.08
CA GLY A 57 2.64 2.02 -0.12
C GLY A 57 3.64 3.14 0.15
N PHE A 58 4.40 3.03 1.24
CA PHE A 58 5.42 4.02 1.58
C PHE A 58 6.56 4.05 0.54
N LEU A 59 7.10 2.88 0.20
CA LEU A 59 8.21 2.75 -0.74
C LEU A 59 7.84 3.27 -2.13
N VAL A 60 6.65 2.93 -2.64
CA VAL A 60 6.23 3.30 -4.00
C VAL A 60 5.92 4.79 -4.11
N VAL A 61 5.35 5.39 -3.07
CA VAL A 61 4.90 6.79 -3.13
C VAL A 61 5.97 7.77 -2.67
N TYR A 62 6.65 7.48 -1.56
CA TYR A 62 7.54 8.45 -0.91
C TYR A 62 9.02 8.26 -1.28
N ALA A 63 9.48 7.06 -1.60
CA ALA A 63 10.89 6.89 -1.97
C ALA A 63 11.28 7.66 -3.25
N PRO A 64 10.46 7.68 -4.33
CA PRO A 64 10.74 8.52 -5.49
C PRO A 64 10.74 10.02 -5.14
N ALA A 65 9.79 10.47 -4.33
CA ALA A 65 9.70 11.86 -3.89
C ALA A 65 10.95 12.30 -3.10
N VAL A 66 11.57 11.39 -2.33
CA VAL A 66 12.84 11.66 -1.64
C VAL A 66 14.01 11.67 -2.64
N ALA A 67 14.07 10.73 -3.58
CA ALA A 67 15.15 10.65 -4.56
C ALA A 67 15.20 11.86 -5.51
N GLU A 68 14.05 12.42 -5.86
CA GLU A 68 13.95 13.63 -6.71
C GLU A 68 14.31 14.93 -5.96
N SER A 69 14.40 14.88 -4.62
CA SER A 69 14.70 16.04 -3.78
C SER A 69 16.19 16.22 -3.43
N THR A 70 17.04 15.28 -3.86
CA THR A 70 18.51 15.31 -3.66
C THR A 70 19.22 15.65 -4.96
#